data_AF-A0A3P9QAF3-F1
#
_entry.id   AF-A0A3P9QAF3-F1
#
_cell.length_a   1.000
_cell.length_b   1.000
_cell.length_c   1.000
_cell.angle_alpha   90.00
_cell.angle_beta   90.00
_cell.angle_gamma   90.00
#
_symmetry.space_group_name_H-M   'P 1'
#
loop_
_entity.id
_entity.type
_entity.pdbx_description
1 polymer ?
#
loop_
_entity_poly.entity_id
_entity_poly.type
_entity_poly.pdbx_seq_one_letter_code
_entity_poly.pdbx_strand_id
1 'polypeptide(L)' 'PGERIKITAYSRFTQSGHLKTHQSVHTGERPFSCEHCGKRFAAKQNLRIHQQKHHMVPL' A
#
# COMPACT_ATOMS: atom_id res chain seq x y z
N PRO A 1 -12.18 -0.99 21.17
CA PRO A 1 -10.74 -1.30 21.36
C PRO A 1 -10.41 -2.69 20.79
N GLY A 2 -10.13 -2.74 19.48
CA GLY A 2 -10.02 -3.98 18.71
C GLY A 2 -8.84 -4.87 19.15
N GLU A 3 -9.15 -6.14 19.40
CA GLU A 3 -8.26 -7.13 19.98
C GLU A 3 -7.13 -7.54 19.02
N ARG A 4 -5.91 -7.62 19.59
CA ARG A 4 -4.69 -8.06 18.92
C ARG A 4 -4.74 -9.59 18.72
N ILE A 5 -5.03 -10.04 17.51
CA ILE A 5 -4.89 -11.45 17.15
C ILE A 5 -3.39 -11.78 17.07
N LYS A 6 -2.87 -12.45 18.11
CA LYS A 6 -1.54 -13.07 18.13
C LYS A 6 -1.62 -14.39 17.36
N ILE A 7 -1.10 -14.42 16.14
CA ILE A 7 -1.06 -15.64 15.33
C ILE A 7 0.26 -16.36 15.63
N THR A 8 0.14 -17.50 16.31
CA THR A 8 1.18 -18.47 16.65
C THR A 8 1.85 -19.07 15.42
N ALA A 9 3.09 -19.50 15.61
CA ALA A 9 4.07 -19.85 14.57
C ALA A 9 3.69 -21.08 13.72
N TYR A 10 3.36 -20.86 12.45
CA TYR A 10 3.70 -21.72 11.28
C TYR A 10 3.19 -21.00 10.01
N SER A 11 4.06 -20.80 9.00
CA SER A 11 3.82 -20.04 7.75
C SER A 11 3.79 -18.49 7.86
N ARG A 12 4.95 -17.91 8.17
CA ARG A 12 5.18 -16.45 8.06
C ARG A 12 5.46 -16.06 6.60
N PHE A 13 4.50 -16.12 5.69
CA PHE A 13 4.67 -15.48 4.38
C PHE A 13 3.34 -14.89 3.86
N THR A 14 3.38 -13.60 3.52
CA THR A 14 2.49 -12.81 2.62
C THR A 14 1.35 -11.92 3.14
N GLN A 15 0.79 -12.06 4.35
CA GLN A 15 -0.37 -11.22 4.74
C GLN A 15 -0.05 -9.81 5.29
N SER A 16 1.20 -9.51 5.65
CA SER A 16 1.54 -8.22 6.30
C SER A 16 1.30 -7.01 5.39
N GLY A 17 1.60 -7.12 4.09
CA GLY A 17 1.37 -6.04 3.14
C GLY A 17 -0.12 -5.79 2.85
N HIS A 18 -0.90 -6.87 2.78
CA HIS A 18 -2.35 -6.80 2.60
C HIS A 18 -3.03 -6.21 3.84
N LEU A 19 -2.59 -6.59 5.04
CA LEU A 19 -3.11 -6.02 6.29
C LEU A 19 -2.85 -4.52 6.40
N LYS A 20 -1.63 -4.05 6.07
CA LYS A 20 -1.32 -2.61 6.06
C LYS A 20 -2.17 -1.85 5.03
N THR A 21 -2.39 -2.44 3.85
CA THR A 21 -3.26 -1.85 2.83
C THR A 21 -4.71 -1.81 3.30
N HIS A 22 -5.20 -2.88 3.93
CA HIS A 22 -6.55 -2.93 4.50
C HIS A 22 -6.75 -1.88 5.60
N GLN A 23 -5.78 -1.73 6.51
CA GLN A 23 -5.82 -0.73 7.58
C GLN A 23 -5.91 0.71 7.05
N SER A 24 -5.28 1.02 5.91
CA SER A 24 -5.37 2.35 5.29
C SER A 24 -6.79 2.79 4.93
N VAL A 25 -7.72 1.84 4.72
CA VAL A 25 -9.11 2.15 4.41
C VAL A 25 -9.82 2.71 5.64
N HIS A 26 -9.45 2.23 6.83
CA HIS A 26 -9.98 2.70 8.10
C HIS A 26 -9.28 3.96 8.59
N THR A 27 -7.97 4.08 8.41
CA THR A 27 -7.18 5.21 8.91
C THR A 27 -7.05 6.37 7.92
N GLY A 28 -7.37 6.14 6.64
CA GLY A 28 -7.11 7.09 5.55
C GLY A 28 -5.62 7.24 5.19
N GLU A 29 -4.73 6.49 5.85
CA GLU A 29 -3.29 6.62 5.65
C GLU A 29 -2.85 6.08 4.30
N ARG A 30 -2.38 6.96 3.41
CA ARG A 30 -1.84 6.57 2.11
C ARG A 30 -0.33 6.80 2.13
N PRO A 31 0.50 5.83 2.54
CA PRO A 31 1.93 6.05 2.78
C PRO A 31 2.73 6.22 1.47
N PHE A 32 2.20 5.75 0.35
CA PHE A 32 2.90 5.82 -0.93
C PHE A 32 2.46 7.08 -1.67
N SER A 33 3.38 7.94 -2.09
CA SER A 33 3.08 9.15 -2.86
C SER A 33 3.79 9.13 -4.21
N CYS A 34 3.16 9.70 -5.23
CA CYS A 34 3.77 9.93 -6.53
C CYS A 34 4.58 11.22 -6.49
N GLU A 35 5.87 11.13 -6.81
CA GLU A 35 6.77 12.30 -6.85
C GLU A 35 6.38 13.32 -7.92
N HIS A 36 5.81 12.85 -9.05
CA HIS A 36 5.48 13.73 -10.17
C HIS A 36 4.23 14.61 -9.92
N CYS A 37 3.17 14.06 -9.30
CA CYS A 37 1.89 14.76 -9.14
C CYS A 37 1.34 14.77 -7.70
N GLY A 38 2.08 14.25 -6.73
CA GLY A 38 1.68 14.21 -5.32
C GLY A 38 0.55 13.24 -4.97
N LYS A 39 -0.03 12.50 -5.93
CA LYS A 39 -1.11 11.55 -5.67
C LYS A 39 -0.67 10.46 -4.71
N ARG A 40 -1.49 10.19 -3.69
CA ARG A 40 -1.21 9.20 -2.64
C ARG A 40 -1.97 7.90 -2.85
N PHE A 41 -1.34 6.77 -2.52
CA PHE A 41 -1.84 5.42 -2.68
C PHE A 41 -1.67 4.61 -1.39
N ALA A 42 -2.62 3.71 -1.15
CA ALA A 42 -2.59 2.77 -0.04
C ALA A 42 -1.62 1.61 -0.25
N ALA A 43 -1.33 1.26 -1.51
CA ALA A 43 -0.50 0.12 -1.89
C ALA A 43 0.58 0.51 -2.90
N LYS A 44 1.78 -0.08 -2.74
CA LYS A 44 2.93 0.12 -3.64
C LYS A 44 2.64 -0.29 -5.09
N GLN A 45 1.86 -1.37 -5.30
CA GLN A 45 1.49 -1.83 -6.64
C GLN A 45 0.66 -0.77 -7.39
N ASN A 46 -0.27 -0.11 -6.70
CA ASN A 46 -1.12 0.93 -7.30
C ASN A 46 -0.29 2.17 -7.67
N LEU A 47 0.68 2.56 -6.83
CA LEU A 47 1.62 3.63 -7.16
C LEU A 47 2.45 3.28 -8.41
N ARG A 48 2.95 2.04 -8.52
CA ARG A 48 3.77 1.60 -9.66
C ARG A 48 3.01 1.68 -10.99
N ILE A 49 1.77 1.20 -11.04
CA ILE A 49 0.90 1.29 -12.23
C ILE A 49 0.63 2.76 -12.57
N HIS A 50 0.37 3.59 -11.56
CA HIS A 50 0.18 5.02 -11.76
C HIS A 50 1.42 5.72 -12.32
N GLN A 51 2.60 5.42 -11.76
CA GLN A 51 3.87 5.97 -12.23
C GLN A 51 4.14 5.58 -13.68
N GLN A 52 3.85 4.36 -14.11
CA GLN A 52 3.99 3.96 -15.51
C GLN A 52 3.19 4.85 -16.47
N LYS A 53 2.04 5.39 -16.04
CA LYS A 53 1.25 6.33 -16.85
C LYS A 53 1.89 7.71 -16.99
N HIS A 54 2.72 8.13 -16.04
CA HIS A 54 3.53 9.36 -16.18
C HIS A 54 4.67 9.19 -17.19
N HIS A 55 5.25 7.99 -17.27
CA HIS A 55 6.30 7.65 -18.24
C HIS A 55 5.77 7.46 -19.68
N MET A 56 4.50 7.79 -19.95
CA MET A 56 4.02 7.98 -21.33
C MET A 56 4.34 9.39 -21.86
N VAL A 57 5.02 10.22 -21.08
CA VAL A 57 5.83 11.33 -21.62
C VAL A 57 7.17 10.72 -22.04
N PRO A 58 7.47 10.65 -23.35
CA PRO A 58 8.71 10.08 -23.83
C PRO A 58 9.90 10.92 -23.34
N LEU A 59 11.02 10.22 -23.11
CA LEU A 59 12.36 10.75 -22.84
C LEU A 59 12.65 12.04 -23.62
#